data_AF-A0A9X3S3M4-F1
#
_entry.id   AF-A0A9X3S3M4-F1
#
_cell.length_a   1.000
_cell.length_b   1.000
_cell.length_c   1.000
_cell.angle_alpha   90.00
_cell.angle_beta   90.00
_cell.angle_gamma   90.00
#
_symmetry.space_group_name_H-M   'P 1'
#
loop_
_entity.id
_entity.type
_entity.pdbx_description
1 polymer ?
#
loop_
_entity_poly.entity_id
_entity_poly.type
_entity_poly.pdbx_seq_one_letter_code
_entity_poly.pdbx_strand_id
1 'polypeptide(L)'
;MAAADNIRIESTTDTVDAGLVAGLLENAYKAAQPGDTIAYHAVGTGAALTNARNGLADVVITHAPSLEAQFVADGYSLGLGRQIFYSDYVIVGPKDDPAGVATKHPHDAIGAFQDIATAGAASPDTVRFRSRADASGTNVQEQIMWKMTSGVPVQQATNSADTTRAEPVGAGGAGTFPAWYVRQSGGQAENLGRVEACVVAGNGCYTMLDRGTFNKQVNDGVVTHLKIVADKNDAGAPGGKNLLINPFSVYIVNPAKFAAPPIPNVAAATRFADFLVSPAFQAALVGFPNAIDPAFLPDAFPALTLDTPLPQTAAPGDTIELDGVAKNRLPGGFNNVEAITGLPIQLQQSTDDGATWKSIGGPVNTITGGKFSITTAIGRTTKYRFSTPAYAASPYNQYSPSTQELGVVAIPTPTPEPTATATPQPTVSPTPTATPTPTVVPLAKDTTRPTVSKVSLTRRGVALSISEGGSIKLVIERRAAKGNKYTKVQTVTLKSTAAKTIKGSHKTLKAGKYRVQITATDLAGNKRTLTRNFTLK
;
A
#
# COMPACT_ATOMS: atom_id res chain seq x y z
N MET A 1 -25.22 -19.93 20.49
CA MET A 1 -24.83 -18.94 19.46
C MET A 1 -25.00 -17.57 20.07
N ALA A 2 -24.01 -16.68 19.98
CA ALA A 2 -24.21 -15.28 20.35
C ALA A 2 -25.31 -14.66 19.46
N ALA A 3 -26.06 -13.71 19.98
CA ALA A 3 -27.09 -13.01 19.21
C ALA A 3 -26.48 -12.34 17.97
N ALA A 4 -27.22 -12.33 16.86
CA ALA A 4 -26.79 -11.65 15.65
C ALA A 4 -26.73 -10.14 15.89
N ASP A 5 -25.57 -9.52 15.68
CA ASP A 5 -25.40 -8.08 15.83
C ASP A 5 -25.60 -7.39 14.47
N ASN A 6 -26.34 -6.27 14.46
CA ASN A 6 -26.44 -5.40 13.29
C ASN A 6 -25.54 -4.17 13.48
N ILE A 7 -24.53 -4.03 12.62
CA ILE A 7 -23.48 -3.01 12.74
C ILE A 7 -23.84 -1.81 11.88
N ARG A 8 -23.99 -0.65 12.49
CA ARG A 8 -24.28 0.61 11.79
C ARG A 8 -22.97 1.27 11.39
N ILE A 9 -22.78 1.43 10.09
CA ILE A 9 -21.54 1.98 9.52
C ILE A 9 -21.89 3.26 8.79
N GLU A 10 -21.29 4.37 9.24
CA GLU A 10 -21.25 5.60 8.46
C GLU A 10 -19.94 5.66 7.69
N SER A 11 -20.01 5.81 6.38
CA SER A 11 -18.83 5.85 5.51
C SER A 11 -18.95 6.93 4.45
N THR A 12 -17.90 7.08 3.65
CA THR A 12 -17.94 7.96 2.49
C THR A 12 -18.54 7.31 1.25
N THR A 13 -19.10 8.12 0.34
CA THR A 13 -19.63 7.63 -0.94
C THR A 13 -18.56 6.97 -1.80
N ASP A 14 -17.29 7.37 -1.67
CA ASP A 14 -16.15 6.88 -2.46
C ASP A 14 -16.02 5.34 -2.44
N THR A 15 -16.24 4.70 -1.28
CA THR A 15 -16.16 3.23 -1.18
C THR A 15 -17.32 2.52 -1.89
N VAL A 16 -18.51 3.13 -1.91
CA VAL A 16 -19.67 2.59 -2.63
C VAL A 16 -19.55 2.86 -4.12
N ASP A 17 -19.21 4.10 -4.48
CA ASP A 17 -19.12 4.60 -5.85
C ASP A 17 -17.97 3.97 -6.64
N ALA A 18 -16.89 3.54 -5.97
CA ALA A 18 -15.85 2.71 -6.55
C ALA A 18 -16.18 1.20 -6.55
N GLY A 19 -17.32 0.80 -5.98
CA GLY A 19 -17.82 -0.58 -5.95
C GLY A 19 -17.26 -1.48 -4.85
N LEU A 20 -16.42 -0.97 -3.93
CA LEU A 20 -15.77 -1.78 -2.89
C LEU A 20 -16.77 -2.48 -1.97
N VAL A 21 -17.84 -1.77 -1.60
CA VAL A 21 -18.80 -2.26 -0.60
C VAL A 21 -19.51 -3.53 -1.10
N ALA A 22 -20.23 -3.42 -2.23
CA ALA A 22 -20.95 -4.54 -2.82
C ALA A 22 -20.02 -5.58 -3.49
N GLY A 23 -18.90 -5.12 -4.06
CA GLY A 23 -17.99 -5.96 -4.84
C GLY A 23 -17.06 -6.83 -3.99
N LEU A 24 -16.77 -6.45 -2.74
CA LEU A 24 -15.82 -7.17 -1.90
C LEU A 24 -16.20 -7.17 -0.41
N LEU A 25 -16.41 -5.98 0.18
CA LEU A 25 -16.47 -5.81 1.64
C LEU A 25 -17.61 -6.62 2.27
N GLU A 26 -18.84 -6.49 1.78
CA GLU A 26 -20.01 -7.15 2.35
C GLU A 26 -19.87 -8.68 2.37
N ASN A 27 -19.50 -9.26 1.23
CA ASN A 27 -19.36 -10.71 1.09
C ASN A 27 -18.19 -11.26 1.90
N ALA A 28 -17.05 -10.56 1.90
CA ALA A 28 -15.89 -10.96 2.68
C ALA A 28 -16.17 -10.86 4.19
N TYR A 29 -16.90 -9.83 4.62
CA TYR A 29 -17.28 -9.68 6.03
C TYR A 29 -18.27 -10.77 6.46
N LYS A 30 -19.31 -11.03 5.65
CA LYS A 30 -20.28 -12.11 5.91
C LYS A 30 -19.61 -13.48 6.00
N ALA A 31 -18.57 -13.74 5.20
CA ALA A 31 -17.79 -14.97 5.30
C ALA A 31 -16.97 -15.05 6.59
N ALA A 32 -16.38 -13.93 7.03
CA ALA A 32 -15.57 -13.87 8.25
C ALA A 32 -16.40 -13.85 9.55
N GLN A 33 -17.58 -13.23 9.52
CA GLN A 33 -18.49 -13.03 10.64
C GLN A 33 -19.94 -13.37 10.23
N PRO A 34 -20.27 -14.66 10.02
CA PRO A 34 -21.57 -15.08 9.48
C PRO A 34 -22.77 -14.78 10.38
N GLY A 35 -22.53 -14.45 11.66
CA GLY A 35 -23.55 -14.04 12.62
C GLY A 35 -23.85 -12.53 12.61
N ASP A 36 -23.00 -11.71 11.98
CA ASP A 36 -23.16 -10.26 11.97
C ASP A 36 -23.82 -9.80 10.65
N THR A 37 -24.61 -8.72 10.72
CA THR A 37 -25.08 -7.98 9.55
C THR A 37 -24.52 -6.56 9.57
N ILE A 38 -24.39 -5.94 8.40
CA ILE A 38 -24.00 -4.54 8.31
C ILE A 38 -25.13 -3.69 7.73
N ALA A 39 -25.38 -2.54 8.37
CA ALA A 39 -26.19 -1.45 7.86
C ALA A 39 -25.24 -0.34 7.43
N TYR A 40 -24.90 -0.34 6.14
CA TYR A 40 -23.90 0.58 5.57
C TYR A 40 -24.59 1.82 4.99
N HIS A 41 -24.21 3.01 5.46
CA HIS A 41 -24.70 4.29 4.98
C HIS A 41 -23.54 5.15 4.49
N ALA A 42 -23.64 5.64 3.25
CA ALA A 42 -22.55 6.32 2.56
C ALA A 42 -22.92 7.78 2.25
N VAL A 43 -22.13 8.72 2.78
CA VAL A 43 -22.35 10.18 2.66
C VAL A 43 -21.00 10.91 2.49
N GLY A 44 -20.94 12.24 2.58
CA GLY A 44 -19.64 12.94 2.69
C GLY A 44 -19.01 12.74 4.08
N THR A 45 -17.68 12.79 4.18
CA THR A 45 -16.96 12.64 5.47
C THR A 45 -17.51 13.51 6.60
N GLY A 46 -17.75 14.81 6.35
CA GLY A 46 -18.34 15.70 7.35
C GLY A 46 -19.72 15.24 7.83
N ALA A 47 -20.56 14.72 6.92
CA ALA A 47 -21.87 14.16 7.25
C ALA A 47 -21.76 12.83 8.00
N ALA A 48 -20.86 11.92 7.60
CA ALA A 48 -20.62 10.65 8.28
C ALA A 48 -20.20 10.87 9.75
N LEU A 49 -19.25 11.79 9.97
CA LEU A 49 -18.81 12.15 11.31
C LEU A 49 -19.93 12.85 12.11
N THR A 50 -20.77 13.66 11.47
CA THR A 50 -21.94 14.29 12.12
C THR A 50 -22.99 13.24 12.52
N ASN A 51 -23.29 12.29 11.65
CA ASN A 51 -24.20 11.17 11.93
C ASN A 51 -23.68 10.34 13.10
N ALA A 52 -22.38 10.06 13.13
CA ALA A 52 -21.74 9.38 14.25
C ALA A 52 -21.85 10.16 15.56
N ARG A 53 -21.64 11.49 15.55
CA ARG A 53 -21.85 12.36 16.72
C ARG A 53 -23.30 12.32 17.22
N ASN A 54 -24.26 12.06 16.33
CA ASN A 54 -25.68 11.92 16.63
C ASN A 54 -26.09 10.48 17.02
N GLY A 55 -25.13 9.57 17.18
CA GLY A 55 -25.38 8.20 17.65
C GLY A 55 -25.88 7.26 16.56
N LEU A 56 -25.79 7.63 15.29
CA LEU A 56 -26.27 6.82 14.17
C LEU A 56 -25.27 5.75 13.72
N ALA A 57 -24.07 5.71 14.30
CA ALA A 57 -22.99 4.81 13.91
C ALA A 57 -22.40 4.03 15.09
N ASP A 58 -22.02 2.79 14.81
CA ASP A 58 -21.10 2.00 15.65
C ASP A 58 -19.66 2.17 15.16
N VAL A 59 -19.51 2.27 13.83
CA VAL A 59 -18.23 2.43 13.12
C VAL A 59 -18.32 3.57 12.11
N VAL A 60 -17.23 4.32 11.96
CA VAL A 60 -17.08 5.33 10.91
C VAL A 60 -15.88 4.99 10.04
N ILE A 61 -16.02 5.05 8.71
CA ILE A 61 -14.91 4.93 7.75
C ILE A 61 -14.81 6.23 6.95
N THR A 62 -13.68 6.93 7.06
CA THR A 62 -13.50 8.25 6.43
C THR A 62 -12.10 8.43 5.85
N HIS A 63 -11.88 9.54 5.15
CA HIS A 63 -10.61 9.88 4.51
C HIS A 63 -10.31 11.39 4.53
N ALA A 64 -10.63 12.07 5.64
CA ALA A 64 -10.35 13.49 5.82
C ALA A 64 -9.58 13.70 7.12
N PRO A 65 -8.23 13.60 7.10
CA PRO A 65 -7.41 13.57 8.32
C PRO A 65 -7.65 14.75 9.27
N SER A 66 -7.92 15.96 8.76
CA SER A 66 -8.21 17.13 9.62
C SER A 66 -9.54 17.01 10.35
N LEU A 67 -10.60 16.52 9.69
CA LEU A 67 -11.91 16.30 10.32
C LEU A 67 -11.89 15.10 11.28
N GLU A 68 -11.15 14.06 10.93
CA GLU A 68 -10.91 12.88 11.77
C GLU A 68 -10.18 13.24 13.06
N ALA A 69 -9.10 14.03 12.95
CA ALA A 69 -8.36 14.52 14.09
C ALA A 69 -9.27 15.31 15.04
N GLN A 70 -10.16 16.16 14.51
CA GLN A 70 -11.15 16.87 15.32
C GLN A 70 -12.16 15.90 15.98
N PHE A 71 -12.68 14.91 15.26
CA PHE A 71 -13.61 13.91 15.82
C PHE A 71 -13.00 13.12 16.99
N VAL A 72 -11.71 12.78 16.88
CA VAL A 72 -10.93 12.16 17.95
C VAL A 72 -10.71 13.13 19.10
N ALA A 73 -10.29 14.38 18.83
CA ALA A 73 -10.05 15.40 19.85
C ALA A 73 -11.32 15.75 20.63
N ASP A 74 -12.47 15.75 19.96
CA ASP A 74 -13.80 15.92 20.57
C ASP A 74 -14.20 14.71 21.46
N GLY A 75 -13.47 13.60 21.39
CA GLY A 75 -13.66 12.38 22.17
C GLY A 75 -14.75 11.45 21.65
N TYR A 76 -15.20 11.61 20.39
CA TYR A 76 -16.24 10.76 19.79
C TYR A 76 -15.71 9.44 19.24
N SER A 77 -14.40 9.28 19.08
CA SER A 77 -13.81 7.97 18.82
C SER A 77 -13.33 7.32 20.10
N LEU A 78 -13.51 6.00 20.23
CA LEU A 78 -13.00 5.19 21.33
C LEU A 78 -11.45 5.09 21.32
N GLY A 79 -10.82 5.50 20.22
CA GLY A 79 -9.37 5.57 20.07
C GLY A 79 -8.96 6.57 18.99
N LEU A 80 -7.76 6.42 18.43
CA LEU A 80 -7.25 7.33 17.39
C LEU A 80 -7.64 6.90 15.96
N GLY A 81 -8.47 5.86 15.83
CA GLY A 81 -8.76 5.20 14.57
C GLY A 81 -7.65 4.26 14.10
N ARG A 82 -7.91 3.54 13.00
CA ARG A 82 -6.96 2.64 12.36
C ARG A 82 -6.96 2.93 10.87
N GLN A 83 -5.79 3.13 10.30
CA GLN A 83 -5.66 3.17 8.84
C GLN A 83 -6.00 1.81 8.26
N ILE A 84 -6.72 1.77 7.13
CA ILE A 84 -7.19 0.52 6.52
C ILE A 84 -6.60 0.31 5.13
N PHE A 85 -6.67 1.33 4.29
CA PHE A 85 -6.18 1.34 2.91
C PHE A 85 -6.08 2.80 2.45
N TYR A 86 -5.55 3.04 1.27
CA TYR A 86 -5.64 4.34 0.61
C TYR A 86 -6.07 4.18 -0.83
N SER A 87 -6.59 5.26 -1.39
CA SER A 87 -6.76 5.46 -2.83
C SER A 87 -5.89 6.65 -3.26
N ASP A 88 -6.08 7.13 -4.47
CA ASP A 88 -5.54 8.39 -4.93
C ASP A 88 -6.62 9.31 -5.52
N TYR A 89 -6.38 10.60 -5.38
CA TYR A 89 -7.11 11.65 -6.08
C TYR A 89 -6.55 11.84 -7.49
N VAL A 90 -7.44 12.09 -8.43
CA VAL A 90 -7.12 12.45 -9.80
C VAL A 90 -7.85 13.74 -10.17
N ILE A 91 -7.22 14.53 -11.03
CA ILE A 91 -7.86 15.68 -11.65
C ILE A 91 -8.34 15.22 -13.02
N VAL A 92 -9.64 15.39 -13.26
CA VAL A 92 -10.28 15.00 -14.52
C VAL A 92 -10.82 16.22 -15.23
N GLY A 93 -10.91 16.13 -16.54
CA GLY A 93 -11.47 17.18 -17.38
C GLY A 93 -11.86 16.67 -18.75
N PRO A 94 -12.34 17.57 -19.63
CA PRO A 94 -12.70 17.24 -21.00
C PRO A 94 -11.57 16.57 -21.78
N LYS A 95 -11.92 15.72 -22.74
CA LYS A 95 -10.96 15.01 -23.61
C LYS A 95 -10.09 15.95 -24.45
N ASP A 96 -10.64 17.07 -24.90
CA ASP A 96 -9.92 18.13 -25.62
C ASP A 96 -9.03 18.98 -24.72
N ASP A 97 -9.25 18.92 -23.39
CA ASP A 97 -8.44 19.59 -22.36
C ASP A 97 -8.19 21.08 -22.68
N PRO A 98 -9.25 21.92 -22.69
CA PRO A 98 -9.15 23.33 -23.06
C PRO A 98 -8.23 24.18 -22.16
N ALA A 99 -7.94 23.72 -20.93
CA ALA A 99 -6.94 24.35 -20.05
C ALA A 99 -5.49 23.89 -20.34
N GLY A 100 -5.32 22.80 -21.09
CA GLY A 100 -4.03 22.22 -21.48
C GLY A 100 -3.27 21.53 -20.35
N VAL A 101 -3.99 21.11 -19.30
CA VAL A 101 -3.41 20.53 -18.08
C VAL A 101 -2.57 19.30 -18.38
N ALA A 102 -3.07 18.38 -19.20
CA ALA A 102 -2.42 17.10 -19.47
C ALA A 102 -1.07 17.24 -20.19
N THR A 103 -0.85 18.37 -20.86
CA THR A 103 0.43 18.67 -21.53
C THR A 103 1.35 19.48 -20.63
N LYS A 104 0.81 20.43 -19.85
CA LYS A 104 1.61 21.36 -19.05
C LYS A 104 1.98 20.80 -17.68
N HIS A 105 1.02 20.20 -16.97
CA HIS A 105 1.13 19.81 -15.57
C HIS A 105 0.48 18.43 -15.27
N PRO A 106 0.81 17.35 -16.01
CA PRO A 106 0.20 16.02 -15.80
C PRO A 106 0.53 15.40 -14.43
N HIS A 107 1.64 15.80 -13.81
CA HIS A 107 2.09 15.35 -12.49
C HIS A 107 2.34 16.51 -11.53
N ASP A 108 1.66 17.64 -11.75
CA ASP A 108 1.68 18.79 -10.84
C ASP A 108 0.23 19.24 -10.59
N ALA A 109 -0.34 18.78 -9.49
CA ALA A 109 -1.74 19.00 -9.18
C ALA A 109 -2.05 20.48 -8.87
N ILE A 110 -1.10 21.21 -8.30
CA ILE A 110 -1.27 22.65 -8.03
C ILE A 110 -1.13 23.44 -9.34
N GLY A 111 -0.18 23.07 -10.21
CA GLY A 111 -0.07 23.60 -11.57
C GLY A 111 -1.33 23.35 -12.40
N ALA A 112 -1.94 22.17 -12.29
CA ALA A 112 -3.22 21.86 -12.91
C ALA A 112 -4.35 22.79 -12.44
N PHE A 113 -4.46 23.04 -11.12
CA PHE A 113 -5.43 24.00 -10.57
C PHE A 113 -5.19 25.43 -11.08
N GLN A 114 -3.92 25.84 -11.23
CA GLN A 114 -3.56 27.14 -11.80
C GLN A 114 -3.98 27.27 -13.26
N ASP A 115 -3.71 26.25 -14.08
CA ASP A 115 -4.10 26.23 -15.49
C ASP A 115 -5.61 26.31 -15.66
N ILE A 116 -6.36 25.52 -14.87
CA ILE A 116 -7.82 25.51 -14.91
C ILE A 116 -8.38 26.87 -14.48
N ALA A 117 -7.87 27.45 -13.40
CA ALA A 117 -8.33 28.75 -12.92
C ALA A 117 -8.00 29.87 -13.91
N THR A 118 -6.81 29.85 -14.51
CA THR A 118 -6.38 30.84 -15.51
C THR A 118 -7.25 30.76 -16.76
N ALA A 119 -7.45 29.55 -17.29
CA ALA A 119 -8.28 29.36 -18.48
C ALA A 119 -9.77 29.65 -18.20
N GLY A 120 -10.28 29.27 -17.02
CA GLY A 120 -11.64 29.57 -16.59
C GLY A 120 -11.89 31.07 -16.36
N ALA A 121 -10.91 31.80 -15.84
CA ALA A 121 -10.99 33.26 -15.69
C ALA A 121 -11.02 33.97 -17.05
N ALA A 122 -10.29 33.46 -18.05
CA ALA A 122 -10.30 34.00 -19.41
C ALA A 122 -11.59 33.66 -20.17
N SER A 123 -12.08 32.42 -20.02
CA SER A 123 -13.21 31.90 -20.79
C SER A 123 -14.09 30.96 -19.95
N PRO A 124 -14.97 31.50 -19.08
CA PRO A 124 -15.82 30.69 -18.20
C PRO A 124 -16.89 29.87 -18.94
N ASP A 125 -17.09 30.12 -20.24
CA ASP A 125 -18.01 29.36 -21.10
C ASP A 125 -17.35 28.16 -21.80
N THR A 126 -16.03 28.01 -21.67
CA THR A 126 -15.27 26.84 -22.15
C THR A 126 -14.65 26.05 -20.99
N VAL A 127 -14.18 26.73 -19.94
CA VAL A 127 -13.50 26.09 -18.81
C VAL A 127 -14.22 26.40 -17.50
N ARG A 128 -14.70 25.34 -16.83
CA ARG A 128 -15.21 25.42 -15.46
C ARG A 128 -14.66 24.28 -14.61
N PHE A 129 -14.50 24.55 -13.33
CA PHE A 129 -14.19 23.58 -12.29
C PHE A 129 -15.43 23.37 -11.42
N ARG A 130 -15.81 22.11 -11.19
CA ARG A 130 -16.92 21.76 -10.29
C ARG A 130 -16.37 21.25 -8.96
N SER A 131 -16.65 22.00 -7.91
CA SER A 131 -16.39 21.62 -6.51
C SER A 131 -17.62 20.95 -5.91
N ARG A 132 -17.37 19.92 -5.09
CA ARG A 132 -18.42 19.27 -4.28
C ARG A 132 -18.98 20.18 -3.18
N ALA A 133 -18.23 21.16 -2.70
CA ALA A 133 -18.67 22.16 -1.72
C ALA A 133 -19.44 21.62 -0.47
N ASP A 134 -19.24 20.37 -0.07
CA ASP A 134 -20.08 19.64 0.89
C ASP A 134 -19.31 19.09 2.11
N ALA A 135 -18.07 19.53 2.31
CA ALA A 135 -17.19 19.05 3.38
C ALA A 135 -16.93 17.53 3.36
N SER A 136 -17.08 16.88 2.19
CA SER A 136 -16.49 15.57 1.92
C SER A 136 -14.97 15.60 1.97
N GLY A 137 -14.31 14.46 2.17
CA GLY A 137 -12.84 14.38 2.13
C GLY A 137 -12.26 14.93 0.83
N THR A 138 -12.90 14.66 -0.32
CA THR A 138 -12.53 15.25 -1.61
C THR A 138 -12.62 16.78 -1.61
N ASN A 139 -13.69 17.37 -1.06
CA ASN A 139 -13.81 18.82 -0.96
C ASN A 139 -12.80 19.42 0.05
N VAL A 140 -12.51 18.74 1.15
CA VAL A 140 -11.47 19.15 2.10
C VAL A 140 -10.12 19.22 1.39
N GLN A 141 -9.74 18.17 0.66
CA GLN A 141 -8.47 18.12 -0.05
C GLN A 141 -8.39 19.15 -1.18
N GLU A 142 -9.48 19.32 -1.94
CA GLU A 142 -9.60 20.34 -2.99
C GLU A 142 -9.35 21.74 -2.42
N GLN A 143 -9.95 22.06 -1.27
CA GLN A 143 -9.80 23.37 -0.63
C GLN A 143 -8.41 23.59 -0.04
N ILE A 144 -7.76 22.54 0.46
CA ILE A 144 -6.34 22.58 0.85
C ILE A 144 -5.48 22.91 -0.37
N MET A 145 -5.76 22.28 -1.52
CA MET A 145 -5.03 22.53 -2.75
C MET A 145 -5.25 23.94 -3.30
N TRP A 146 -6.49 24.45 -3.31
CA TRP A 146 -6.75 25.85 -3.70
C TRP A 146 -5.99 26.86 -2.83
N LYS A 147 -5.83 26.57 -1.53
CA LYS A 147 -5.02 27.41 -0.64
C LYS A 147 -3.54 27.47 -1.07
N MET A 148 -3.03 26.40 -1.68
CA MET A 148 -1.65 26.31 -2.18
C MET A 148 -1.49 26.92 -3.59
N THR A 149 -2.59 27.09 -4.33
CA THR A 149 -2.59 27.63 -5.70
C THR A 149 -2.23 29.12 -5.71
N SER A 150 -1.08 29.47 -6.29
CA SER A 150 -0.72 30.88 -6.49
C SER A 150 -1.42 31.49 -7.70
N GLY A 151 -1.62 32.81 -7.69
CA GLY A 151 -2.23 33.55 -8.80
C GLY A 151 -3.77 33.46 -8.86
N VAL A 152 -4.39 32.73 -7.94
CA VAL A 152 -5.86 32.62 -7.81
C VAL A 152 -6.29 33.32 -6.52
N PRO A 153 -7.16 34.35 -6.57
CA PRO A 153 -7.76 34.89 -5.37
C PRO A 153 -8.57 33.82 -4.65
N VAL A 154 -8.31 33.63 -3.36
CA VAL A 154 -9.04 32.67 -2.53
C VAL A 154 -9.52 33.29 -1.23
N GLN A 155 -10.61 32.76 -0.69
CA GLN A 155 -11.15 33.04 0.64
C GLN A 155 -11.09 31.79 1.51
N GLN A 156 -11.21 31.94 2.84
CA GLN A 156 -11.43 30.78 3.70
C GLN A 156 -12.69 30.03 3.24
N ALA A 157 -12.60 28.70 3.19
CA ALA A 157 -13.71 27.86 2.78
C ALA A 157 -14.97 28.15 3.61
N THR A 158 -16.08 28.51 2.95
CA THR A 158 -17.32 28.92 3.63
C THR A 158 -17.99 27.81 4.43
N ASN A 159 -17.62 26.55 4.18
CA ASN A 159 -18.11 25.38 4.90
C ASN A 159 -17.15 24.87 5.99
N SER A 160 -16.19 25.70 6.44
CA SER A 160 -15.16 25.28 7.39
C SER A 160 -14.60 26.42 8.24
N ALA A 161 -14.39 26.15 9.54
CA ALA A 161 -13.61 27.02 10.42
C ALA A 161 -12.08 26.79 10.29
N ASP A 162 -11.65 25.71 9.65
CA ASP A 162 -10.24 25.39 9.40
C ASP A 162 -9.62 26.36 8.38
N THR A 163 -8.68 27.18 8.85
CA THR A 163 -8.00 28.21 8.06
C THR A 163 -7.01 27.67 7.03
N THR A 164 -6.71 26.37 7.06
CA THR A 164 -5.88 25.71 6.05
C THR A 164 -6.65 25.42 4.76
N ARG A 165 -7.98 25.53 4.79
CA ARG A 165 -8.89 25.29 3.67
C ARG A 165 -9.34 26.61 3.05
N ALA A 166 -9.23 26.71 1.74
CA ALA A 166 -9.70 27.88 0.99
C ALA A 166 -10.43 27.49 -0.30
N GLU A 167 -11.23 28.40 -0.82
CA GLU A 167 -11.93 28.25 -2.09
C GLU A 167 -11.77 29.53 -2.93
N PRO A 168 -11.83 29.45 -4.28
CA PRO A 168 -11.74 30.61 -5.15
C PRO A 168 -12.77 31.68 -4.80
N VAL A 169 -12.35 32.95 -4.79
CA VAL A 169 -13.22 34.10 -4.51
C VAL A 169 -13.37 34.98 -5.74
N GLY A 170 -14.61 35.43 -5.98
CA GLY A 170 -14.95 36.31 -7.10
C GLY A 170 -14.62 37.77 -6.83
N ALA A 171 -14.75 38.61 -7.87
CA ALA A 171 -14.48 40.05 -7.80
C ALA A 171 -15.40 40.81 -6.82
N GLY A 172 -16.56 40.22 -6.44
CA GLY A 172 -17.47 40.79 -5.44
C GLY A 172 -17.00 40.63 -3.99
N GLY A 173 -15.84 40.01 -3.75
CA GLY A 173 -15.29 39.80 -2.42
C GLY A 173 -15.85 38.56 -1.72
N ALA A 174 -15.70 38.52 -0.40
CA ALA A 174 -16.01 37.33 0.40
C ALA A 174 -17.46 36.87 0.21
N GLY A 175 -17.65 35.56 0.00
CA GLY A 175 -18.94 34.94 -0.27
C GLY A 175 -19.36 34.95 -1.75
N THR A 176 -18.58 35.59 -2.63
CA THR A 176 -18.79 35.53 -4.09
C THR A 176 -17.81 34.58 -4.75
N PHE A 177 -18.23 33.92 -5.83
CA PHE A 177 -17.44 32.90 -6.53
C PHE A 177 -17.23 33.28 -7.99
N PRO A 178 -16.06 33.00 -8.58
CA PRO A 178 -15.87 33.16 -10.02
C PRO A 178 -16.84 32.29 -10.81
N ALA A 179 -17.31 32.76 -11.97
CA ALA A 179 -18.26 32.02 -12.81
C ALA A 179 -17.73 30.64 -13.26
N TRP A 180 -16.41 30.48 -13.34
CA TRP A 180 -15.76 29.20 -13.67
C TRP A 180 -15.68 28.23 -12.49
N TYR A 181 -15.86 28.67 -11.23
CA TYR A 181 -15.84 27.81 -10.05
C TYR A 181 -17.28 27.50 -9.61
N VAL A 182 -17.78 26.33 -10.01
CA VAL A 182 -19.15 25.91 -9.79
C VAL A 182 -19.22 25.03 -8.54
N ARG A 183 -19.97 25.48 -7.53
CA ARG A 183 -20.18 24.76 -6.28
C ARG A 183 -21.44 23.90 -6.34
N GLN A 184 -21.34 22.64 -5.94
CA GLN A 184 -22.46 21.72 -5.95
C GLN A 184 -22.29 20.54 -5.00
N SER A 185 -23.19 20.41 -4.02
CA SER A 185 -23.24 19.25 -3.12
C SER A 185 -23.82 18.01 -3.81
N GLY A 186 -23.35 16.82 -3.41
CA GLY A 186 -23.88 15.54 -3.86
C GLY A 186 -22.88 14.41 -3.63
N GLY A 187 -23.26 13.17 -3.93
CA GLY A 187 -22.33 12.03 -3.90
C GLY A 187 -21.17 12.20 -4.90
N GLN A 188 -20.09 11.44 -4.74
CA GLN A 188 -18.95 11.51 -5.65
C GLN A 188 -19.36 11.14 -7.08
N ALA A 189 -20.08 10.02 -7.23
CA ALA A 189 -20.50 9.55 -8.53
C ALA A 189 -21.53 10.48 -9.20
N GLU A 190 -22.48 10.97 -8.42
CA GLU A 190 -23.48 11.94 -8.87
C GLU A 190 -22.83 13.22 -9.40
N ASN A 191 -21.85 13.75 -8.67
CA ASN A 191 -21.12 14.95 -9.09
C ASN A 191 -20.34 14.70 -10.39
N LEU A 192 -19.71 13.55 -10.56
CA LEU A 192 -19.03 13.20 -11.80
C LEU A 192 -20.00 13.16 -12.99
N GLY A 193 -21.22 12.62 -12.82
CA GLY A 193 -22.25 12.68 -13.85
C GLY A 193 -22.64 14.11 -14.26
N ARG A 194 -22.63 15.05 -13.32
CA ARG A 194 -22.87 16.48 -13.59
C ARG A 194 -21.67 17.18 -14.25
N VAL A 195 -20.47 16.68 -14.01
CA VAL A 195 -19.23 17.12 -14.69
C VAL A 195 -19.22 16.65 -16.14
N GLU A 196 -19.62 15.40 -16.39
CA GLU A 196 -19.81 14.84 -17.73
C GLU A 196 -20.90 15.60 -18.50
N ALA A 197 -22.04 15.88 -17.87
CA ALA A 197 -23.14 16.62 -18.48
C ALA A 197 -22.92 18.15 -18.55
N CYS A 198 -21.73 18.64 -18.21
CA CYS A 198 -21.48 20.07 -18.13
C CYS A 198 -21.45 20.70 -19.54
N VAL A 199 -22.44 21.53 -19.84
CA VAL A 199 -22.58 22.19 -21.15
C VAL A 199 -21.70 23.44 -21.21
N VAL A 200 -20.44 23.24 -21.57
CA VAL A 200 -19.48 24.29 -21.96
C VAL A 200 -18.91 23.94 -23.34
N ALA A 201 -18.36 24.91 -24.05
CA ALA A 201 -17.66 24.66 -25.31
C ALA A 201 -16.43 23.75 -25.03
N GLY A 202 -16.58 22.45 -25.31
CA GLY A 202 -15.62 21.39 -24.96
C GLY A 202 -16.26 20.09 -24.41
N ASN A 203 -17.57 20.07 -24.13
CA ASN A 203 -18.33 18.90 -23.65
C ASN A 203 -17.79 18.29 -22.33
N GLY A 204 -17.80 19.08 -21.26
CA GLY A 204 -17.49 18.63 -19.91
C GLY A 204 -16.83 19.70 -19.07
N CYS A 205 -16.72 19.47 -17.76
CA CYS A 205 -16.02 20.37 -16.85
C CYS A 205 -14.84 19.67 -16.18
N TYR A 206 -14.00 20.43 -15.49
CA TYR A 206 -12.94 19.88 -14.65
C TYR A 206 -13.47 19.59 -13.25
N THR A 207 -12.92 18.57 -12.59
CA THR A 207 -13.15 18.30 -11.17
C THR A 207 -11.99 17.48 -10.59
N MET A 208 -12.00 17.29 -9.27
CA MET A 208 -11.11 16.37 -8.57
C MET A 208 -11.95 15.31 -7.85
N LEU A 209 -11.54 14.05 -7.94
CA LEU A 209 -12.21 12.91 -7.31
C LEU A 209 -11.26 11.73 -7.12
N ASP A 210 -11.70 10.69 -6.43
CA ASP A 210 -10.97 9.42 -6.33
C ASP A 210 -10.95 8.65 -7.66
N ARG A 211 -9.81 8.00 -7.95
CA ARG A 211 -9.63 7.22 -9.18
C ARG A 211 -10.63 6.07 -9.32
N GLY A 212 -11.00 5.43 -8.21
CA GLY A 212 -11.91 4.28 -8.18
C GLY A 212 -13.28 4.61 -8.78
N THR A 213 -13.90 5.68 -8.31
CA THR A 213 -15.18 6.19 -8.83
C THR A 213 -15.10 6.56 -10.30
N PHE A 214 -14.02 7.27 -10.71
CA PHE A 214 -13.84 7.64 -12.11
C PHE A 214 -13.77 6.40 -13.01
N ASN A 215 -12.89 5.46 -12.67
CA ASN A 215 -12.69 4.25 -13.45
C ASN A 215 -13.95 3.40 -13.52
N LYS A 216 -14.69 3.25 -12.42
CA LYS A 216 -15.94 2.51 -12.41
C LYS A 216 -16.95 3.14 -13.37
N GLN A 217 -17.15 4.45 -13.33
CA GLN A 217 -18.12 5.11 -14.22
C GLN A 217 -17.71 5.10 -15.69
N VAL A 218 -16.41 5.14 -15.99
CA VAL A 218 -15.92 4.94 -17.37
C VAL A 218 -16.21 3.51 -17.83
N ASN A 219 -15.93 2.51 -16.98
CA ASN A 219 -16.17 1.10 -17.30
C ASN A 219 -17.66 0.78 -17.45
N ASP A 220 -18.53 1.44 -16.68
CA ASP A 220 -19.98 1.31 -16.77
C ASP A 220 -20.57 2.09 -17.98
N GLY A 221 -19.75 2.87 -18.70
CA GLY A 221 -20.17 3.68 -19.85
C GLY A 221 -20.95 4.94 -19.47
N VAL A 222 -20.96 5.33 -18.20
CA VAL A 222 -21.62 6.56 -17.70
C VAL A 222 -20.79 7.79 -18.05
N VAL A 223 -19.47 7.70 -17.94
CA VAL A 223 -18.52 8.77 -18.27
C VAL A 223 -17.86 8.47 -19.61
N THR A 224 -18.05 9.33 -20.59
CA THR A 224 -17.62 9.09 -21.98
C THR A 224 -16.83 10.24 -22.59
N HIS A 225 -16.88 11.45 -22.04
CA HIS A 225 -16.20 12.63 -22.60
C HIS A 225 -15.08 13.17 -21.73
N LEU A 226 -14.87 12.62 -20.53
CA LEU A 226 -13.80 13.02 -19.62
C LEU A 226 -12.58 12.10 -19.72
N LYS A 227 -11.43 12.63 -19.27
CA LYS A 227 -10.19 11.89 -19.04
C LYS A 227 -9.50 12.38 -17.78
N ILE A 228 -8.62 11.57 -17.21
CA ILE A 228 -7.64 12.03 -16.21
C ILE A 228 -6.66 12.97 -16.94
N VAL A 229 -6.56 14.21 -16.45
CA VAL A 229 -5.65 15.23 -16.99
C VAL A 229 -4.43 15.44 -16.10
N ALA A 230 -4.52 15.16 -14.80
CA ALA A 230 -3.37 15.12 -13.91
C ALA A 230 -3.55 14.09 -12.80
N ASP A 231 -2.47 13.39 -12.47
CA ASP A 231 -2.38 12.40 -11.40
C ASP A 231 -0.95 12.26 -10.87
N LYS A 232 -0.74 11.46 -9.82
CA LYS A 232 0.61 11.04 -9.36
C LYS A 232 1.58 12.22 -9.18
N ASN A 233 1.22 13.14 -8.29
CA ASN A 233 1.99 14.38 -8.06
C ASN A 233 3.49 14.09 -7.93
N ASP A 234 4.31 14.87 -8.62
CA ASP A 234 5.76 14.70 -8.59
C ASP A 234 6.33 15.15 -7.24
N ALA A 235 7.45 14.54 -6.83
CA ALA A 235 8.11 14.89 -5.57
C ALA A 235 8.61 16.34 -5.53
N GLY A 236 8.89 16.94 -6.69
CA GLY A 236 9.30 18.34 -6.82
C GLY A 236 8.15 19.32 -7.06
N ALA A 237 6.92 18.83 -7.30
CA ALA A 237 5.75 19.68 -7.46
C ALA A 237 5.27 20.20 -6.09
N PRO A 238 4.56 21.35 -6.04
CA PRO A 238 3.96 21.85 -4.80
C PRO A 238 3.09 20.78 -4.11
N GLY A 239 3.12 20.77 -2.78
CA GLY A 239 2.47 19.73 -1.95
C GLY A 239 3.18 18.38 -1.93
N GLY A 240 4.18 18.16 -2.80
CA GLY A 240 5.02 16.97 -2.84
C GLY A 240 4.28 15.71 -3.30
N LYS A 241 5.03 14.60 -3.39
CA LYS A 241 4.58 13.37 -4.07
C LYS A 241 3.32 12.68 -3.51
N ASN A 242 2.83 13.13 -2.36
CA ASN A 242 1.69 12.49 -1.67
C ASN A 242 0.47 13.41 -1.60
N LEU A 243 0.53 14.58 -2.25
CA LEU A 243 -0.57 15.53 -2.27
C LEU A 243 -1.89 14.90 -2.75
N LEU A 244 -1.79 13.91 -3.65
CA LEU A 244 -2.94 13.20 -4.21
C LEU A 244 -3.21 11.86 -3.52
N ILE A 245 -2.53 11.52 -2.41
CA ILE A 245 -2.85 10.29 -1.67
C ILE A 245 -4.12 10.52 -0.84
N ASN A 246 -5.02 9.55 -0.89
CA ASN A 246 -6.32 9.58 -0.22
C ASN A 246 -6.40 8.46 0.84
N PRO A 247 -5.91 8.69 2.08
CA PRO A 247 -5.86 7.65 3.11
C PRO A 247 -7.22 7.45 3.78
N PHE A 248 -7.63 6.19 3.95
CA PHE A 248 -8.85 5.82 4.66
C PHE A 248 -8.55 5.25 6.04
N SER A 249 -9.37 5.64 7.01
CA SER A 249 -9.29 5.23 8.40
C SER A 249 -10.64 4.75 8.92
N VAL A 250 -10.63 3.77 9.82
CA VAL A 250 -11.79 3.28 10.56
C VAL A 250 -11.76 3.73 12.01
N TYR A 251 -12.88 4.19 12.53
CA TYR A 251 -13.06 4.65 13.92
C TYR A 251 -14.23 3.91 14.57
N ILE A 252 -14.00 3.41 15.78
CA ILE A 252 -15.09 2.91 16.64
C ILE A 252 -15.66 4.10 17.40
N VAL A 253 -16.98 4.28 17.37
CA VAL A 253 -17.64 5.39 18.06
C VAL A 253 -17.61 5.16 19.57
N ASN A 254 -17.24 6.19 20.34
CA ASN A 254 -17.11 6.12 21.79
C ASN A 254 -18.50 6.08 22.47
N PRO A 255 -18.90 4.98 23.12
CA PRO A 255 -20.22 4.90 23.75
C PRO A 255 -20.38 5.88 24.92
N ALA A 256 -19.29 6.32 25.55
CA ALA A 256 -19.33 7.26 26.68
C ALA A 256 -19.87 8.66 26.30
N LYS A 257 -19.99 8.96 25.01
CA LYS A 257 -20.61 10.21 24.51
C LYS A 257 -22.14 10.18 24.47
N PHE A 258 -22.76 9.03 24.72
CA PHE A 258 -24.20 8.84 24.54
C PHE A 258 -24.86 8.47 25.87
N ALA A 259 -25.71 9.37 26.38
CA ALA A 259 -26.42 9.17 27.65
C ALA A 259 -27.65 8.24 27.54
N ALA A 260 -28.17 8.03 26.33
CA ALA A 260 -29.32 7.18 26.06
C ALA A 260 -29.15 6.45 24.70
N PRO A 261 -29.85 5.33 24.49
CA PRO A 261 -29.84 4.61 23.22
C PRO A 261 -30.21 5.48 22.00
N PRO A 262 -29.71 5.13 20.80
CA PRO A 262 -28.88 3.94 20.54
C PRO A 262 -27.40 4.16 20.89
N ILE A 263 -26.89 3.32 21.80
CA ILE A 263 -25.48 3.34 22.22
C ILE A 263 -24.66 2.51 21.22
N PRO A 264 -23.49 2.98 20.78
CA PRO A 264 -22.59 2.21 19.92
C PRO A 264 -22.29 0.79 20.42
N ASN A 265 -22.47 -0.22 19.56
CA ASN A 265 -22.09 -1.60 19.85
C ASN A 265 -20.58 -1.79 19.65
N VAL A 266 -19.81 -1.53 20.71
CA VAL A 266 -18.34 -1.60 20.67
C VAL A 266 -17.81 -3.00 20.30
N ALA A 267 -18.48 -4.06 20.75
CA ALA A 267 -18.03 -5.43 20.50
C ALA A 267 -18.12 -5.77 19.00
N ALA A 268 -19.26 -5.47 18.37
CA ALA A 268 -19.46 -5.69 16.94
C ALA A 268 -18.60 -4.72 16.10
N ALA A 269 -18.50 -3.45 16.51
CA ALA A 269 -17.62 -2.46 15.88
C ALA A 269 -16.15 -2.90 15.88
N THR A 270 -15.70 -3.53 16.98
CA THR A 270 -14.34 -4.08 17.10
C THR A 270 -14.13 -5.22 16.12
N ARG A 271 -15.05 -6.20 16.05
CA ARG A 271 -14.95 -7.30 15.08
C ARG A 271 -14.87 -6.80 13.64
N PHE A 272 -15.67 -5.79 13.29
CA PHE A 272 -15.65 -5.20 11.95
C PHE A 272 -14.35 -4.42 11.67
N ALA A 273 -13.88 -3.60 12.61
CA ALA A 273 -12.60 -2.92 12.47
C ALA A 273 -11.41 -3.90 12.37
N ASP A 274 -11.43 -4.99 13.14
CA ASP A 274 -10.44 -6.08 13.09
C ASP A 274 -10.46 -6.80 11.74
N PHE A 275 -11.66 -7.02 11.18
CA PHE A 275 -11.80 -7.58 9.84
C PHE A 275 -11.18 -6.69 8.76
N LEU A 276 -11.44 -5.38 8.79
CA LEU A 276 -10.90 -4.44 7.79
C LEU A 276 -9.37 -4.39 7.80
N VAL A 277 -8.74 -4.59 8.96
CA VAL A 277 -7.29 -4.66 9.07
C VAL A 277 -6.77 -6.10 8.97
N SER A 278 -7.60 -7.11 8.72
CA SER A 278 -7.13 -8.50 8.69
C SER A 278 -6.25 -8.79 7.47
N PRO A 279 -5.24 -9.69 7.56
CA PRO A 279 -4.43 -10.08 6.41
C PRO A 279 -5.26 -10.61 5.23
N ALA A 280 -6.35 -11.33 5.51
CA ALA A 280 -7.22 -11.89 4.48
C ALA A 280 -7.94 -10.79 3.67
N PHE A 281 -8.56 -9.82 4.35
CA PHE A 281 -9.23 -8.70 3.66
C PHE A 281 -8.22 -7.80 2.94
N GLN A 282 -7.09 -7.50 3.58
CA GLN A 282 -6.02 -6.70 2.97
C GLN A 282 -5.42 -7.39 1.74
N ALA A 283 -5.31 -8.72 1.73
CA ALA A 283 -4.90 -9.47 0.53
C ALA A 283 -5.94 -9.40 -0.59
N ALA A 284 -7.23 -9.46 -0.24
CA ALA A 284 -8.31 -9.36 -1.22
C ALA A 284 -8.38 -7.97 -1.89
N LEU A 285 -7.98 -6.91 -1.19
CA LEU A 285 -7.92 -5.54 -1.72
C LEU A 285 -6.89 -5.34 -2.84
N VAL A 286 -5.75 -6.06 -2.81
CA VAL A 286 -4.63 -5.88 -3.77
C VAL A 286 -5.07 -5.94 -5.24
N GLY A 287 -6.10 -6.75 -5.53
CA GLY A 287 -6.61 -6.97 -6.87
C GLY A 287 -7.98 -6.35 -7.13
N PHE A 288 -8.48 -5.46 -6.28
CA PHE A 288 -9.83 -4.89 -6.41
C PHE A 288 -9.82 -3.51 -7.12
N PRO A 289 -10.70 -3.27 -8.12
CA PRO A 289 -11.59 -4.25 -8.77
C PRO A 289 -10.85 -5.16 -9.75
N ASN A 290 -9.64 -4.79 -10.16
CA ASN A 290 -8.72 -5.63 -10.91
C ASN A 290 -7.26 -5.30 -10.52
N ALA A 291 -6.33 -6.23 -10.80
CA ALA A 291 -4.92 -6.08 -10.40
C ALA A 291 -4.10 -5.10 -11.27
N ILE A 292 -4.65 -4.62 -12.39
CA ILE A 292 -3.96 -3.68 -13.30
C ILE A 292 -4.15 -2.24 -12.82
N ASP A 293 -5.36 -1.92 -12.36
CA ASP A 293 -5.73 -0.59 -11.89
C ASP A 293 -6.59 -0.70 -10.62
N PRO A 294 -5.96 -1.05 -9.47
CA PRO A 294 -6.67 -1.20 -8.22
C PRO A 294 -7.19 0.14 -7.73
N ALA A 295 -8.46 0.18 -7.31
CA ALA A 295 -9.10 1.38 -6.77
C ALA A 295 -8.63 1.71 -5.35
N PHE A 296 -8.22 0.68 -4.60
CA PHE A 296 -7.79 0.78 -3.22
C PHE A 296 -6.54 -0.07 -3.00
N LEU A 297 -5.60 0.47 -2.24
CA LEU A 297 -4.30 -0.14 -1.96
C LEU A 297 -4.18 -0.43 -0.45
N PRO A 298 -3.83 -1.67 -0.06
CA PRO A 298 -3.75 -2.07 1.34
C PRO A 298 -2.72 -1.26 2.14
N ASP A 299 -3.08 -0.87 3.37
CA ASP A 299 -2.24 0.00 4.21
C ASP A 299 -2.46 -0.18 5.71
N ALA A 300 -3.19 -1.22 6.13
CA ALA A 300 -3.53 -1.43 7.53
C ALA A 300 -2.36 -1.80 8.45
N PHE A 301 -1.14 -1.98 7.91
CA PHE A 301 0.00 -2.51 8.64
C PHE A 301 1.27 -1.74 8.31
N PRO A 302 2.13 -1.43 9.31
CA PRO A 302 3.50 -1.08 9.00
C PRO A 302 4.17 -2.24 8.27
N ALA A 303 5.00 -1.93 7.27
CA ALA A 303 5.89 -2.90 6.67
C ALA A 303 7.03 -3.19 7.65
N LEU A 304 7.02 -4.36 8.28
CA LEU A 304 8.17 -4.87 9.02
C LEU A 304 9.02 -5.69 8.08
N THR A 305 10.30 -5.36 7.97
CA THR A 305 11.24 -6.12 7.15
C THR A 305 12.35 -6.62 8.04
N LEU A 306 12.60 -7.93 8.03
CA LEU A 306 13.78 -8.49 8.68
C LEU A 306 15.01 -8.21 7.81
N ASP A 307 16.12 -7.85 8.44
CA ASP A 307 17.42 -7.71 7.78
C ASP A 307 17.95 -9.07 7.30
N THR A 308 17.67 -10.13 8.06
CA THR A 308 17.95 -11.54 7.72
C THR A 308 16.67 -12.37 7.80
N PRO A 309 16.34 -13.20 6.79
CA PRO A 309 15.17 -14.07 6.85
C PRO A 309 15.20 -15.00 8.07
N LEU A 310 14.02 -15.34 8.59
CA LEU A 310 13.87 -16.33 9.67
C LEU A 310 14.55 -17.66 9.26
N PRO A 311 15.45 -18.23 10.08
CA PRO A 311 16.08 -19.50 9.77
C PRO A 311 15.02 -20.61 9.67
N GLN A 312 15.20 -21.55 8.74
CA GLN A 312 14.24 -22.65 8.57
C GLN A 312 14.44 -23.77 9.61
N THR A 313 15.64 -23.87 10.17
CA THR A 313 16.00 -24.88 11.18
C THR A 313 16.88 -24.28 12.26
N ALA A 314 16.75 -24.79 13.49
CA ALA A 314 17.63 -24.46 14.61
C ALA A 314 17.86 -25.70 15.50
N ALA A 315 18.98 -25.73 16.23
CA ALA A 315 19.20 -26.72 17.27
C ALA A 315 18.46 -26.35 18.56
N PRO A 316 18.09 -27.33 19.41
CA PRO A 316 17.50 -27.04 20.71
C PRO A 316 18.40 -26.15 21.56
N GLY A 317 17.87 -25.02 22.02
CA GLY A 317 18.59 -24.05 22.84
C GLY A 317 19.29 -22.94 22.04
N ASP A 318 19.29 -23.02 20.70
CA ASP A 318 19.80 -21.92 19.87
C ASP A 318 18.99 -20.65 20.09
N THR A 319 19.67 -19.51 20.08
CA THR A 319 19.04 -18.20 20.03
C THR A 319 18.97 -17.69 18.60
N ILE A 320 17.80 -17.17 18.22
CA ILE A 320 17.62 -16.38 17.01
C ILE A 320 17.57 -14.90 17.33
N GLU A 321 18.20 -14.11 16.48
CA GLU A 321 18.17 -12.65 16.50
C GLU A 321 17.37 -12.16 15.29
N LEU A 322 16.37 -11.34 15.56
CA LEU A 322 15.42 -10.81 14.59
C LEU A 322 15.60 -9.31 14.49
N ASP A 323 16.56 -8.90 13.69
CA ASP A 323 16.81 -7.50 13.36
C ASP A 323 15.95 -7.07 12.18
N GLY A 324 15.45 -5.83 12.22
CA GLY A 324 14.66 -5.33 11.11
C GLY A 324 14.33 -3.84 11.19
N VAL A 325 13.47 -3.43 10.26
CA VAL A 325 12.98 -2.05 10.14
C VAL A 325 11.46 -2.03 9.98
N ALA A 326 10.79 -1.14 10.73
CA ALA A 326 9.39 -0.81 10.61
C ALA A 326 9.16 0.50 9.83
N LYS A 327 8.24 0.45 8.87
CA LYS A 327 7.96 1.54 7.93
C LYS A 327 6.46 1.68 7.67
N ASN A 328 5.97 2.90 7.44
CA ASN A 328 4.63 3.10 6.89
C ASN A 328 4.50 2.48 5.48
N ARG A 329 3.33 1.92 5.14
CA ARG A 329 3.04 1.39 3.79
C ARG A 329 2.50 2.46 2.83
N LEU A 330 2.01 3.60 3.35
CA LEU A 330 1.70 4.79 2.56
C LEU A 330 2.85 5.14 1.59
N PRO A 331 2.55 5.27 0.27
CA PRO A 331 3.47 5.86 -0.70
C PRO A 331 3.74 7.29 -0.25
N GLY A 332 4.88 7.46 0.41
CA GLY A 332 5.23 8.68 1.12
C GLY A 332 4.25 9.11 2.21
N GLY A 333 4.59 8.80 3.46
CA GLY A 333 4.47 9.84 4.47
C GLY A 333 5.21 11.12 4.02
N PHE A 334 5.00 12.22 4.74
CA PHE A 334 5.88 13.39 4.65
C PHE A 334 7.33 12.87 4.58
N ASN A 335 8.03 13.05 3.45
CA ASN A 335 9.44 12.62 3.21
C ASN A 335 9.80 11.16 2.87
N ASN A 336 8.99 10.39 2.12
CA ASN A 336 9.36 9.02 1.66
C ASN A 336 9.51 8.00 2.81
N VAL A 337 8.45 7.22 3.05
CA VAL A 337 8.46 6.05 3.93
C VAL A 337 9.09 6.36 5.29
N GLU A 338 8.40 7.17 6.08
CA GLU A 338 8.85 7.50 7.43
C GLU A 338 9.06 6.22 8.22
N ALA A 339 10.31 6.05 8.63
CA ALA A 339 10.65 4.97 9.50
C ALA A 339 10.04 5.27 10.87
N ILE A 340 9.24 4.33 11.36
CA ILE A 340 8.42 4.61 12.52
C ILE A 340 9.30 4.46 13.74
N THR A 341 9.59 5.56 14.44
CA THR A 341 10.35 5.53 15.70
C THR A 341 9.38 5.40 16.87
N GLY A 342 9.69 4.57 17.85
CA GLY A 342 8.86 4.33 19.04
C GLY A 342 7.69 3.37 18.84
N LEU A 343 7.62 2.65 17.71
CA LEU A 343 6.63 1.60 17.48
C LEU A 343 6.96 0.39 18.34
N PRO A 344 6.08 -0.06 19.24
CA PRO A 344 6.30 -1.30 19.96
C PRO A 344 6.17 -2.49 18.99
N ILE A 345 7.11 -3.41 19.02
CA ILE A 345 7.06 -4.66 18.25
C ILE A 345 7.13 -5.81 19.23
N GLN A 346 6.04 -6.57 19.30
CA GLN A 346 5.91 -7.76 20.11
C GLN A 346 6.17 -9.00 19.25
N LEU A 347 7.19 -9.78 19.59
CA LEU A 347 7.34 -11.12 19.01
C LEU A 347 6.33 -12.07 19.66
N GLN A 348 5.69 -12.90 18.85
CA GLN A 348 4.81 -13.97 19.31
C GLN A 348 5.23 -15.30 18.68
N GLN A 349 5.02 -16.38 19.43
CA GLN A 349 5.24 -17.74 18.99
C GLN A 349 3.97 -18.58 19.04
N SER A 350 3.91 -19.57 18.17
CA SER A 350 2.95 -20.67 18.20
C SER A 350 3.67 -22.01 18.11
N THR A 351 3.29 -22.93 18.99
CA THR A 351 3.82 -24.31 19.04
C THR A 351 2.78 -25.35 18.61
N ASP A 352 1.60 -24.89 18.20
CA ASP A 352 0.43 -25.67 17.78
C ASP A 352 0.00 -25.28 16.36
N ASP A 353 1.00 -25.09 15.50
CA ASP A 353 0.84 -24.79 14.07
C ASP A 353 0.01 -23.53 13.75
N GLY A 354 -0.05 -22.58 14.68
CA GLY A 354 -0.73 -21.28 14.51
C GLY A 354 -2.10 -21.20 15.19
N ALA A 355 -2.55 -22.26 15.88
CA ALA A 355 -3.83 -22.27 16.57
C ALA A 355 -3.86 -21.31 17.78
N THR A 356 -2.77 -21.23 18.54
CA THR A 356 -2.61 -20.26 19.63
C THR A 356 -1.29 -19.52 19.54
N TRP A 357 -1.31 -18.23 19.91
CA TRP A 357 -0.15 -17.35 19.85
C TRP A 357 0.14 -16.77 21.23
N LYS A 358 1.41 -16.87 21.66
CA LYS A 358 1.89 -16.35 22.94
C LYS A 358 3.00 -15.33 22.72
N SER A 359 2.92 -14.20 23.41
CA SER A 359 3.97 -13.19 23.42
C SER A 359 5.27 -13.73 24.03
N ILE A 360 6.38 -13.45 23.37
CA ILE A 360 7.73 -13.75 23.83
C ILE A 360 8.35 -12.47 24.37
N GLY A 361 8.63 -12.44 25.66
CA GLY A 361 9.13 -11.22 26.32
C GLY A 361 8.17 -10.03 26.22
N GLY A 362 8.67 -8.85 26.54
CA GLY A 362 7.96 -7.58 26.33
C GLY A 362 8.14 -7.02 24.92
N PRO A 363 7.33 -6.01 24.54
CA PRO A 363 7.47 -5.36 23.25
C PRO A 363 8.78 -4.57 23.16
N VAL A 364 9.41 -4.59 21.99
CA VAL A 364 10.61 -3.80 21.68
C VAL A 364 10.22 -2.59 20.86
N ASN A 365 10.49 -1.39 21.39
CA ASN A 365 10.23 -0.17 20.65
C ASN A 365 11.26 0.04 19.55
N THR A 366 10.79 0.39 18.36
CA THR A 366 11.68 0.81 17.28
C THR A 366 12.46 2.07 17.66
N ILE A 367 13.70 2.15 17.22
CA ILE A 367 14.57 3.31 17.41
C ILE A 367 14.62 4.18 16.15
N THR A 368 15.44 5.24 16.17
CA THR A 368 15.66 6.13 15.01
C THR A 368 15.89 5.35 13.72
N GLY A 369 15.20 5.75 12.66
CA GLY A 369 15.23 5.02 11.39
C GLY A 369 14.39 3.73 11.40
N GLY A 370 13.49 3.58 12.38
CA GLY A 370 12.51 2.50 12.47
C GLY A 370 13.09 1.14 12.82
N LYS A 371 14.34 1.09 13.26
CA LYS A 371 15.04 -0.18 13.51
C LYS A 371 14.55 -0.86 14.78
N PHE A 372 14.58 -2.19 14.80
CA PHE A 372 14.34 -3.00 16.00
C PHE A 372 15.24 -4.23 15.99
N SER A 373 15.41 -4.83 17.18
CA SER A 373 16.13 -6.10 17.37
C SER A 373 15.44 -6.90 18.47
N ILE A 374 15.11 -8.16 18.20
CA ILE A 374 14.51 -9.07 19.17
C ILE A 374 15.27 -10.38 19.18
N THR A 375 15.72 -10.83 20.35
CA THR A 375 16.40 -12.12 20.53
C THR A 375 15.49 -13.10 21.28
N THR A 376 15.38 -14.34 20.80
CA THR A 376 14.66 -15.40 21.51
C THR A 376 15.34 -16.76 21.36
N ALA A 377 15.27 -17.59 22.41
CA ALA A 377 15.70 -18.99 22.34
C ALA A 377 14.65 -19.87 21.64
N ILE A 378 15.10 -20.96 21.02
CA ILE A 378 14.27 -21.96 20.34
C ILE A 378 14.45 -23.32 21.02
N GLY A 379 13.40 -23.78 21.68
CA GLY A 379 13.40 -25.10 22.35
C GLY A 379 12.70 -26.21 21.56
N ARG A 380 11.90 -25.87 20.55
CA ARG A 380 11.12 -26.81 19.72
C ARG A 380 10.73 -26.18 18.38
N THR A 381 10.21 -26.97 17.45
CA THR A 381 9.61 -26.46 16.22
C THR A 381 8.52 -25.43 16.53
N THR A 382 8.70 -24.21 16.04
CA THR A 382 7.92 -23.05 16.47
C THR A 382 7.63 -22.12 15.29
N LYS A 383 6.38 -21.67 15.16
CA LYS A 383 5.98 -20.57 14.26
C LYS A 383 6.19 -19.24 14.94
N TYR A 384 6.67 -18.25 14.19
CA TYR A 384 6.88 -16.89 14.68
C TYR A 384 6.07 -15.87 13.88
N ARG A 385 5.60 -14.84 14.58
CA ARG A 385 5.03 -13.64 13.98
C ARG A 385 5.41 -12.41 14.79
N PHE A 386 5.54 -11.27 14.14
CA PHE A 386 5.49 -9.99 14.83
C PHE A 386 4.04 -9.59 15.08
N SER A 387 3.85 -8.78 16.12
CA SER A 387 2.66 -8.02 16.40
C SER A 387 3.08 -6.59 16.70
N THR A 388 2.47 -5.59 16.08
CA THR A 388 2.69 -4.18 16.48
C THR A 388 1.39 -3.62 17.05
N PRO A 389 1.45 -2.82 18.11
CA PRO A 389 0.33 -1.98 18.50
C PRO A 389 0.14 -0.90 17.45
N ALA A 390 -1.12 -0.54 17.16
CA ALA A 390 -1.39 0.73 16.49
C ALA A 390 -0.71 1.88 17.27
N TYR A 391 -0.14 2.83 16.52
CA TYR A 391 0.66 3.98 16.97
C TYR A 391 0.28 4.54 18.38
N ALA A 392 1.28 4.78 19.23
CA ALA A 392 1.15 5.09 20.66
C ALA A 392 0.44 6.44 20.95
N ALA A 393 -0.29 6.68 22.05
CA ALA A 393 -0.47 5.95 23.31
C ALA A 393 -1.90 6.18 23.86
N SER A 394 -2.65 5.10 24.09
CA SER A 394 -3.88 5.10 24.89
C SER A 394 -4.16 3.68 25.40
N PRO A 395 -4.69 3.48 26.62
CA PRO A 395 -4.97 2.16 27.20
C PRO A 395 -5.92 1.25 26.37
N TYR A 396 -6.42 1.72 25.23
CA TYR A 396 -7.35 1.01 24.35
C TYR A 396 -6.73 0.44 23.06
N ASN A 397 -5.40 0.51 22.91
CA ASN A 397 -4.65 -0.10 21.79
C ASN A 397 -4.65 -1.64 21.79
N GLN A 398 -5.27 -2.29 22.79
CA GLN A 398 -5.36 -3.75 22.90
C GLN A 398 -6.17 -4.44 21.78
N TYR A 399 -6.91 -3.68 20.98
CA TYR A 399 -7.77 -4.23 19.92
C TYR A 399 -7.18 -4.13 18.52
N SER A 400 -6.00 -3.55 18.31
CA SER A 400 -5.37 -3.44 16.99
C SER A 400 -3.98 -4.08 16.89
N PRO A 401 -3.79 -5.36 17.25
CA PRO A 401 -2.51 -6.02 17.01
C PRO A 401 -2.34 -6.29 15.52
N SER A 402 -1.45 -5.53 14.89
CA SER A 402 -1.05 -5.72 13.51
C SER A 402 -0.09 -6.92 13.46
N THR A 403 -0.51 -8.12 13.04
CA THR A 403 0.38 -9.30 13.04
C THR A 403 1.01 -9.58 11.68
N GLN A 404 2.31 -9.85 11.64
CA GLN A 404 3.06 -10.26 10.44
C GLN A 404 3.72 -11.61 10.68
N GLU A 405 3.27 -12.66 9.97
CA GLU A 405 3.90 -13.99 10.04
C GLU A 405 5.32 -13.97 9.47
N LEU A 406 6.23 -14.65 10.17
CA LEU A 406 7.64 -14.77 9.80
C LEU A 406 7.97 -16.17 9.23
N GLY A 407 7.19 -17.18 9.62
CA GLY A 407 7.38 -18.57 9.21
C GLY A 407 7.63 -19.51 10.38
N VAL A 408 8.10 -20.73 10.05
CA VAL A 408 8.41 -21.80 10.99
C VAL A 408 9.92 -21.94 11.13
N VAL A 409 10.41 -22.11 12.36
CA VAL A 409 11.74 -22.67 12.62
C VAL A 409 11.57 -24.10 13.10
N ALA A 410 12.07 -25.08 12.34
CA ALA A 410 12.00 -26.48 12.70
C ALA A 410 13.20 -26.89 13.57
N ILE A 411 12.95 -27.72 14.60
CA ILE A 411 14.02 -28.50 15.22
C ILE A 411 14.04 -29.85 14.53
N PRO A 412 15.11 -30.20 13.80
CA PRO A 412 15.19 -31.50 13.14
C PRO A 412 15.11 -32.60 14.19
N THR A 413 14.17 -33.52 14.03
CA THR A 413 14.21 -34.79 14.76
C THR A 413 15.50 -35.49 14.35
N PRO A 414 16.31 -36.02 15.28
CA PRO A 414 17.48 -36.80 14.91
C PRO A 414 17.02 -37.94 13.99
N THR A 415 17.54 -37.96 12.77
CA THR A 415 17.36 -39.11 11.87
C THR A 415 17.87 -40.32 12.65
N PRO A 416 17.05 -41.36 12.89
CA PRO A 416 17.55 -42.57 13.53
C PRO A 416 18.74 -43.07 12.71
N GLU A 417 19.89 -43.20 13.37
CA GLU A 417 21.08 -43.77 12.77
C GLU A 417 20.69 -45.13 12.18
N PRO A 418 21.02 -45.44 10.91
CA PRO A 418 20.65 -46.72 10.34
C PRO A 418 21.33 -47.81 11.15
N THR A 419 20.53 -48.55 11.93
CA THR A 419 20.97 -49.75 12.62
C THR A 419 21.63 -50.66 11.59
N ALA A 420 22.90 -51.01 11.81
CA ALA A 420 23.64 -51.88 10.90
C ALA A 420 22.83 -53.15 10.62
N THR A 421 22.33 -53.27 9.39
CA THR A 421 21.56 -54.44 8.97
C THR A 421 22.49 -55.64 8.92
N ALA A 422 22.22 -56.65 9.76
CA ALA A 422 22.87 -57.95 9.64
C ALA A 422 22.54 -58.58 8.28
N THR A 423 23.57 -59.11 7.61
CA THR A 423 23.48 -59.77 6.31
C THR A 423 22.49 -60.95 6.34
N PRO A 424 21.43 -60.97 5.52
CA PRO A 424 20.54 -62.12 5.43
C PRO A 424 21.08 -63.19 4.46
N GLN A 425 21.02 -64.45 4.90
CA GLN A 425 21.15 -65.68 4.11
C GLN A 425 19.97 -65.82 3.12
N PRO A 426 20.15 -66.39 1.90
CA PRO A 426 19.12 -66.33 0.87
C PRO A 426 17.93 -67.23 1.21
N THR A 427 16.72 -66.68 1.15
CA THR A 427 15.48 -67.45 1.07
C THR A 427 14.58 -66.83 0.01
N VAL A 428 13.92 -67.71 -0.74
CA VAL A 428 13.15 -67.45 -1.95
C VAL A 428 11.97 -66.48 -1.75
N SER A 429 11.81 -65.58 -2.72
CA SER A 429 10.78 -64.55 -2.80
C SER A 429 9.50 -65.08 -3.46
N PRO A 430 8.30 -64.84 -2.90
CA PRO A 430 7.07 -64.87 -3.67
C PRO A 430 6.81 -63.51 -4.34
N THR A 431 6.39 -63.57 -5.59
CA THR A 431 6.05 -62.45 -6.48
C THR A 431 5.06 -61.45 -5.86
N PRO A 432 5.37 -60.14 -5.81
CA PRO A 432 4.39 -59.13 -5.42
C PRO A 432 3.50 -58.72 -6.60
N THR A 433 2.18 -58.73 -6.35
CA THR A 433 1.15 -58.15 -7.22
C THR A 433 1.28 -56.63 -7.27
N ALA A 434 1.18 -56.06 -8.47
CA ALA A 434 1.32 -54.63 -8.71
C ALA A 434 0.19 -53.82 -8.03
N THR A 435 0.57 -52.86 -7.21
CA THR A 435 -0.30 -51.78 -6.72
C THR A 435 -0.13 -50.57 -7.65
N PRO A 436 -1.21 -49.90 -8.10
CA PRO A 436 -1.08 -48.77 -9.00
C PRO A 436 -0.42 -47.57 -8.30
N THR A 437 0.69 -47.10 -8.88
CA THR A 437 1.38 -45.87 -8.53
C THR A 437 0.48 -44.66 -8.82
N PRO A 438 0.28 -43.70 -7.90
CA PRO A 438 -0.36 -42.43 -8.23
C PRO A 438 0.49 -41.67 -9.24
N THR A 439 -0.10 -41.33 -10.39
CA THR A 439 0.51 -40.47 -11.40
C THR A 439 0.74 -39.08 -10.82
N VAL A 440 1.97 -38.80 -10.38
CA VAL A 440 2.41 -37.43 -10.13
C VAL A 440 2.49 -36.74 -11.49
N VAL A 441 1.59 -35.79 -11.73
CA VAL A 441 1.72 -34.85 -12.85
C VAL A 441 3.02 -34.05 -12.60
N PRO A 442 4.05 -34.17 -13.44
CA PRO A 442 5.27 -33.38 -13.25
C PRO A 442 4.91 -31.90 -13.37
N LEU A 443 5.29 -31.10 -12.38
CA LEU A 443 5.25 -29.65 -12.49
C LEU A 443 5.97 -29.23 -13.78
N ALA A 444 5.34 -28.35 -14.57
CA ALA A 444 5.95 -27.87 -15.80
C ALA A 444 7.35 -27.32 -15.52
N LYS A 445 8.35 -27.81 -16.27
CA LYS A 445 9.74 -27.39 -16.12
C LYS A 445 9.86 -25.90 -16.40
N ASP A 446 10.39 -25.14 -15.45
CA ASP A 446 10.68 -23.71 -15.63
C ASP A 446 11.72 -23.54 -16.74
N THR A 447 11.36 -22.79 -17.79
CA THR A 447 12.21 -22.49 -18.94
C THR A 447 12.54 -20.99 -19.07
N THR A 448 12.08 -20.17 -18.12
CA THR A 448 12.28 -18.72 -18.11
C THR A 448 13.73 -18.41 -17.76
N ARG A 449 14.41 -17.54 -18.52
CA ARG A 449 15.81 -17.18 -18.25
C ARG A 449 15.90 -15.93 -17.38
N PRO A 450 16.83 -15.87 -16.42
CA PRO A 450 17.02 -14.69 -15.59
C PRO A 450 17.45 -13.49 -16.42
N THR A 451 16.91 -12.32 -16.09
CA THR A 451 17.30 -11.04 -16.72
C THR A 451 18.31 -10.31 -15.84
N VAL A 452 19.24 -9.58 -16.48
CA VAL A 452 20.25 -8.78 -15.79
C VAL A 452 20.23 -7.35 -16.30
N SER A 453 20.14 -6.38 -15.40
CA SER A 453 20.07 -4.95 -15.69
C SER A 453 20.96 -4.12 -14.74
N LYS A 454 21.04 -2.80 -14.99
CA LYS A 454 21.75 -1.83 -14.12
C LYS A 454 23.20 -2.23 -13.76
N VAL A 455 23.93 -2.78 -14.72
CA VAL A 455 25.32 -3.21 -14.51
C VAL A 455 26.25 -2.00 -14.41
N SER A 456 26.97 -1.88 -13.30
CA SER A 456 28.00 -0.87 -13.07
C SER A 456 29.33 -1.52 -12.67
N LEU A 457 30.44 -0.90 -13.08
CA LEU A 457 31.79 -1.31 -12.74
C LEU A 457 32.55 -0.09 -12.19
N THR A 458 33.22 -0.28 -11.07
CA THR A 458 34.08 0.71 -10.42
C THR A 458 35.49 0.14 -10.28
N ARG A 459 36.44 0.93 -9.75
CA ARG A 459 37.81 0.46 -9.54
C ARG A 459 37.90 -0.75 -8.58
N ARG A 460 36.97 -0.93 -7.64
CA ARG A 460 37.04 -2.01 -6.62
C ARG A 460 35.77 -2.86 -6.50
N GLY A 461 34.75 -2.58 -7.30
CA GLY A 461 33.50 -3.33 -7.20
C GLY A 461 32.66 -3.26 -8.46
N VAL A 462 31.72 -4.18 -8.52
CA VAL A 462 30.73 -4.34 -9.57
C VAL A 462 29.35 -4.39 -8.93
N ALA A 463 28.35 -3.82 -9.58
CA ALA A 463 26.96 -3.98 -9.18
C ALA A 463 26.09 -4.32 -10.39
N LEU A 464 25.02 -5.07 -10.19
CA LEU A 464 24.02 -5.38 -11.21
C LEU A 464 22.72 -5.82 -10.55
N SER A 465 21.60 -5.70 -11.24
CA SER A 465 20.32 -6.25 -10.82
C SER A 465 20.01 -7.56 -11.56
N ILE A 466 19.52 -8.57 -10.84
CA ILE A 466 18.99 -9.83 -11.40
C ILE A 466 17.49 -9.93 -11.11
N SER A 467 16.70 -10.50 -12.03
CA SER A 467 15.24 -10.64 -11.86
C SER A 467 14.80 -11.76 -10.92
N GLU A 468 15.71 -12.59 -10.42
CA GLU A 468 15.38 -13.76 -9.59
C GLU A 468 16.63 -14.32 -8.89
N GLY A 469 16.45 -15.39 -8.09
CA GLY A 469 17.53 -16.11 -7.43
C GLY A 469 18.38 -16.90 -8.43
N GLY A 470 19.70 -16.88 -8.25
CA GLY A 470 20.63 -17.55 -9.14
C GLY A 470 22.09 -17.23 -8.87
N SER A 471 22.96 -17.84 -9.68
CA SER A 471 24.39 -17.55 -9.71
C SER A 471 24.75 -16.68 -10.91
N ILE A 472 25.69 -15.76 -10.73
CA ILE A 472 26.12 -14.82 -11.75
C ILE A 472 27.64 -14.86 -11.85
N LYS A 473 28.13 -15.27 -13.01
CA LYS A 473 29.56 -15.28 -13.33
C LYS A 473 29.89 -14.08 -14.19
N LEU A 474 30.81 -13.24 -13.71
CA LEU A 474 31.31 -12.06 -14.38
C LEU A 474 32.76 -12.31 -14.79
N VAL A 475 33.04 -12.27 -16.09
CA VAL A 475 34.42 -12.28 -16.60
C VAL A 475 34.78 -10.86 -17.00
N ILE A 476 35.67 -10.24 -16.21
CA ILE A 476 36.14 -8.88 -16.42
C ILE A 476 37.41 -8.95 -17.28
N GLU A 477 37.38 -8.28 -18.42
CA GLU A 477 38.47 -8.22 -19.38
C GLU A 477 38.88 -6.77 -19.62
N ARG A 478 40.19 -6.52 -19.77
CA ARG A 478 40.73 -5.18 -20.06
C ARG A 478 41.18 -5.12 -21.50
N ARG A 479 40.90 -4.00 -22.17
CA ARG A 479 41.42 -3.75 -23.52
C ARG A 479 42.91 -3.42 -23.47
N ALA A 480 43.69 -3.96 -24.40
CA ALA A 480 45.09 -3.61 -24.59
C ALA A 480 45.26 -2.13 -24.96
N ALA A 481 46.41 -1.54 -24.61
CA ALA A 481 46.71 -0.12 -24.89
C ALA A 481 46.83 0.18 -26.40
N LYS A 482 47.23 -0.81 -27.20
CA LYS A 482 47.27 -0.75 -28.67
C LYS A 482 46.44 -1.91 -29.24
N GLY A 483 45.47 -1.61 -30.11
CA GLY A 483 44.58 -2.59 -30.77
C GLY A 483 43.23 -2.86 -30.08
N ASN A 484 42.54 -3.92 -30.53
CA ASN A 484 41.19 -4.31 -30.09
C ASN A 484 41.14 -5.59 -29.24
N LYS A 485 42.31 -6.07 -28.80
CA LYS A 485 42.40 -7.29 -27.99
C LYS A 485 41.96 -7.03 -26.55
N TYR A 486 41.09 -7.89 -26.01
CA TYR A 486 40.71 -7.91 -24.60
C TYR A 486 41.40 -9.09 -23.91
N THR A 487 41.94 -8.87 -22.73
CA THR A 487 42.55 -9.92 -21.89
C THR A 487 41.79 -10.04 -20.58
N LYS A 488 41.48 -11.28 -20.18
CA LYS A 488 40.82 -11.57 -18.91
C LYS A 488 41.70 -11.09 -17.75
N VAL A 489 41.12 -10.25 -16.89
CA VAL A 489 41.75 -9.75 -15.68
C VAL A 489 41.33 -10.58 -14.47
N GLN A 490 40.04 -10.87 -14.35
CA GLN A 490 39.50 -11.63 -13.23
C GLN A 490 38.11 -12.18 -13.51
N THR A 491 37.71 -13.18 -12.74
CA THR A 491 36.33 -13.66 -12.69
C THR A 491 35.75 -13.36 -11.31
N VAL A 492 34.54 -12.81 -11.27
CA VAL A 492 33.78 -12.57 -10.05
C VAL A 492 32.53 -13.43 -10.13
N THR A 493 32.26 -14.21 -9.08
CA THR A 493 31.02 -14.98 -8.97
C THR A 493 30.18 -14.35 -7.88
N LEU A 494 28.94 -14.00 -8.22
CA LEU A 494 27.95 -13.49 -7.28
C LEU A 494 26.81 -14.51 -7.18
N LYS A 495 26.16 -14.57 -6.02
CA LYS A 495 24.97 -15.38 -5.80
C LYS A 495 23.85 -14.50 -5.26
N SER A 496 22.64 -14.80 -5.68
CA SER A 496 21.41 -14.24 -5.16
C SER A 496 20.45 -15.35 -4.85
N THR A 497 19.68 -15.22 -3.78
CA THR A 497 18.54 -16.11 -3.51
C THR A 497 17.23 -15.54 -4.07
N ALA A 498 17.21 -14.26 -4.48
CA ALA A 498 16.03 -13.56 -5.00
C ALA A 498 16.39 -12.42 -5.97
N ALA A 499 15.37 -11.83 -6.60
CA ALA A 499 15.50 -10.66 -7.47
C ALA A 499 16.03 -9.44 -6.70
N LYS A 500 17.24 -8.97 -7.00
CA LYS A 500 17.81 -7.78 -6.33
C LYS A 500 18.99 -7.21 -7.09
N THR A 501 19.43 -6.03 -6.64
CA THR A 501 20.76 -5.51 -6.99
C THR A 501 21.81 -6.14 -6.11
N ILE A 502 22.78 -6.82 -6.72
CA ILE A 502 23.90 -7.48 -6.05
C ILE A 502 25.15 -6.65 -6.28
N LYS A 503 25.93 -6.45 -5.23
CA LYS A 503 27.25 -5.81 -5.28
C LYS A 503 28.31 -6.86 -5.00
N GLY A 504 29.41 -6.80 -5.74
CA GLY A 504 30.57 -7.65 -5.56
C GLY A 504 31.84 -6.82 -5.49
N SER A 505 32.75 -7.18 -4.59
CA SER A 505 34.11 -6.66 -4.62
C SER A 505 34.99 -7.48 -5.55
N HIS A 506 35.99 -6.83 -6.13
CA HIS A 506 37.00 -7.50 -6.93
C HIS A 506 38.36 -6.81 -6.76
N LYS A 507 39.45 -7.43 -7.24
CA LYS A 507 40.78 -6.81 -7.15
C LYS A 507 40.77 -5.45 -7.84
N THR A 508 41.53 -4.49 -7.29
CA THR A 508 41.55 -3.11 -7.79
C THR A 508 41.92 -3.08 -9.28
N LEU A 509 41.07 -2.49 -10.09
CA LEU A 509 41.26 -2.28 -11.52
C LEU A 509 41.97 -0.94 -11.76
N LYS A 510 42.91 -0.93 -12.72
CA LYS A 510 43.59 0.28 -13.19
C LYS A 510 42.65 1.09 -14.10
N ALA A 511 42.97 2.37 -14.33
CA ALA A 511 42.28 3.17 -15.33
C ALA A 511 42.35 2.51 -16.73
N GLY A 512 41.27 2.58 -17.51
CA GLY A 512 41.21 2.01 -18.86
C GLY A 512 39.82 1.52 -19.28
N LYS A 513 39.76 0.92 -20.48
CA LYS A 513 38.54 0.36 -21.06
C LYS A 513 38.40 -1.13 -20.71
N TYR A 514 37.21 -1.53 -20.30
CA TYR A 514 36.87 -2.86 -19.83
C TYR A 514 35.65 -3.41 -20.55
N ARG A 515 35.63 -4.74 -20.69
CA ARG A 515 34.47 -5.52 -21.12
C ARG A 515 34.15 -6.52 -20.03
N VAL A 516 32.87 -6.63 -19.66
CA VAL A 516 32.39 -7.59 -18.67
C VAL A 516 31.40 -8.52 -19.37
N GLN A 517 31.77 -9.79 -19.46
CA GLN A 517 30.86 -10.86 -19.88
C GLN A 517 30.13 -11.39 -18.65
N ILE A 518 28.81 -11.42 -18.70
CA ILE A 518 27.95 -11.74 -17.58
C ILE A 518 27.14 -12.97 -17.96
N THR A 519 27.24 -14.03 -17.17
CA THR A 519 26.40 -15.23 -17.29
C THR A 519 25.60 -15.40 -16.01
N ALA A 520 24.29 -15.14 -16.06
CA ALA A 520 23.36 -15.45 -14.99
C ALA A 520 22.76 -16.85 -15.22
N THR A 521 22.65 -17.64 -14.15
CA THR A 521 22.03 -18.97 -14.13
C THR A 521 21.05 -18.99 -12.95
N ASP A 522 19.77 -19.20 -13.19
CA ASP A 522 18.77 -19.31 -12.11
C ASP A 522 18.91 -20.65 -11.35
N LEU A 523 18.01 -20.89 -10.38
CA LEU A 523 17.97 -22.13 -9.61
C LEU A 523 17.48 -23.34 -10.43
N ALA A 524 16.67 -23.11 -11.47
CA ALA A 524 16.20 -24.13 -12.41
C ALA A 524 17.25 -24.52 -13.47
N GLY A 525 18.37 -23.79 -13.53
CA GLY A 525 19.48 -23.98 -14.45
C GLY A 525 19.35 -23.21 -15.78
N ASN A 526 18.35 -22.35 -15.97
CA ASN A 526 18.24 -21.53 -17.17
C ASN A 526 19.28 -20.41 -17.16
N LYS A 527 19.92 -20.17 -18.31
CA LYS A 527 21.09 -19.29 -18.42
C LYS A 527 20.83 -18.09 -19.32
N ARG A 528 21.31 -16.90 -18.93
CA ARG A 528 21.40 -15.73 -19.81
C ARG A 528 22.80 -15.17 -19.81
N THR A 529 23.35 -14.96 -21.01
CA THR A 529 24.65 -14.31 -21.19
C THR A 529 24.49 -12.95 -21.86
N LEU A 530 25.17 -11.93 -21.33
CA LEU A 530 25.24 -10.61 -21.95
C LEU A 530 26.60 -9.94 -21.72
N THR A 531 26.91 -8.94 -22.54
CA THR A 531 28.18 -8.21 -22.48
C THR A 531 27.95 -6.72 -22.23
N ARG A 532 28.78 -6.10 -21.38
CA ARG A 532 28.77 -4.66 -21.09
C ARG A 532 30.19 -4.08 -21.14
N ASN A 533 30.33 -2.90 -21.72
CA ASN A 533 31.61 -2.18 -21.83
C ASN A 533 31.65 -1.02 -20.83
N PHE A 534 32.79 -0.79 -20.22
CA PHE A 534 33.01 0.25 -19.20
C PHE A 534 34.30 1.01 -19.47
N THR A 535 34.37 2.27 -19.07
CA THR A 535 35.61 3.05 -19.02
C THR A 535 35.82 3.53 -17.59
N LEU A 536 36.91 3.09 -16.97
CA LEU A 536 37.31 3.55 -15.63
C LEU A 536 38.31 4.68 -15.79
N LYS A 537 37.98 5.85 -15.23
CA LYS A 537 38.89 6.98 -15.10
C LYS A 537 39.89 6.72 -13.99
#